data_AF-A0AB36JY82-F1
#
_entry.id   AF-A0AB36JY82-F1
#
_cell.length_a   1.000
_cell.length_b   1.000
_cell.length_c   1.000
_cell.angle_alpha   90.00
_cell.angle_beta   90.00
_cell.angle_gamma   90.00
#
_symmetry.space_group_name_H-M   'P 1'
#
loop_
_entity.id
_entity.type
_entity.pdbx_description
1 polymer ?
#
loop_
_entity_poly.entity_id
_entity_poly.type
_entity_poly.pdbx_seq_one_letter_code
_entity_poly.pdbx_strand_id
1 'polypeptide(L)' 'MTSLWGALALVLVVEGLGPMLLPKQWRQMVMALGEQSDTQLRRIGGCLVVIGCVLAYQFLT' A
#
# COMPACT_ATOMS: atom_id res chain seq x y z
N MET A 1 3.80 -18.42 11.70
CA MET A 1 2.93 -18.90 10.60
C MET A 1 1.57 -18.22 10.59
N THR A 2 0.86 -18.14 11.72
CA THR A 2 -0.44 -17.43 11.83
C THR A 2 -0.37 -15.93 11.54
N SER A 3 0.71 -15.25 11.95
CA SER A 3 0.87 -13.80 11.76
C SER A 3 1.00 -13.38 10.28
N LEU A 4 1.63 -14.21 9.44
CA LEU A 4 1.84 -13.90 8.02
C LEU A 4 0.51 -13.87 7.25
N TRP A 5 -0.34 -14.87 7.50
CA TRP A 5 -1.68 -14.95 6.90
C TRP A 5 -2.60 -13.82 7.40
N GLY A 6 -2.50 -13.43 8.66
CA GLY A 6 -3.24 -12.28 9.21
C GLY A 6 -2.82 -10.95 8.59
N ALA A 7 -1.51 -10.72 8.41
CA ALA A 7 -0.99 -9.52 7.76
C ALA A 7 -1.45 -9.44 6.29
N LEU A 8 -1.38 -10.56 5.55
CA LEU A 8 -1.89 -10.65 4.18
C LEU A 8 -3.40 -10.38 4.10
N ALA A 9 -4.19 -10.91 5.03
CA ALA A 9 -5.63 -10.67 5.09
C ALA A 9 -5.95 -9.18 5.31
N LEU A 10 -5.24 -8.51 6.22
CA LEU A 10 -5.42 -7.07 6.47
C LEU A 10 -5.02 -6.22 5.26
N VAL A 11 -3.91 -6.53 4.59
CA VAL A 11 -3.48 -5.82 3.38
C VAL A 11 -4.53 -5.95 2.28
N LEU A 12 -5.08 -7.15 2.06
CA LEU A 12 -6.15 -7.37 1.08
C LEU A 12 -7.44 -6.62 1.43
N VAL A 13 -7.80 -6.57 2.71
CA VAL A 13 -8.95 -5.78 3.18
C VAL A 13 -8.73 -4.29 2.92
N VAL A 14 -7.55 -3.75 3.26
CA VAL A 14 -7.24 -2.33 3.04
C VAL A 14 -7.21 -1.96 1.56
N GLU A 15 -6.55 -2.78 0.73
CA GLU A 15 -6.51 -2.60 -0.74
C GLU A 15 -7.91 -2.70 -1.36
N GLY A 16 -8.77 -3.59 -0.85
CA GLY A 16 -10.15 -3.73 -1.32
C GLY A 16 -11.09 -2.63 -0.82
N LEU A 17 -10.84 -2.06 0.36
CA LEU A 17 -11.70 -1.05 0.97
C LEU A 17 -11.71 0.27 0.18
N GLY A 18 -10.56 0.70 -0.33
CA GLY A 18 -10.43 1.92 -1.15
C GLY A 18 -11.41 1.97 -2.33
N PRO A 19 -11.37 1.00 -3.26
CA PRO A 19 -12.29 0.95 -4.39
C PRO A 19 -13.74 0.65 -3.99
N MET A 20 -13.98 -0.06 -2.88
CA MET A 20 -15.33 -0.48 -2.48
C MET A 20 -16.11 0.64 -1.77
N LEU A 21 -15.45 1.47 -0.96
CA LEU A 21 -16.09 2.57 -0.24
C LEU A 21 -16.26 3.82 -1.11
N LEU A 22 -15.23 4.20 -1.88
CA LEU A 22 -15.15 5.50 -2.55
C LEU A 22 -14.55 5.36 -3.96
N PRO A 23 -15.22 4.65 -4.91
CA PRO A 23 -14.65 4.32 -6.21
C PRO A 23 -14.26 5.54 -7.06
N LYS A 24 -15.01 6.65 -6.95
CA LYS A 24 -14.74 7.88 -7.71
C LYS A 24 -13.51 8.62 -7.17
N GLN A 25 -13.45 8.84 -5.86
CA GLN A 25 -12.30 9.52 -5.24
C GLN A 25 -11.04 8.66 -5.33
N TRP A 26 -11.16 7.34 -5.14
CA TRP A 26 -10.05 6.40 -5.31
C TRP A 26 -9.46 6.46 -6.72
N ARG A 27 -10.30 6.43 -7.76
CA ARG A 27 -9.83 6.53 -9.15
C ARG A 27 -9.14 7.86 -9.43
N GLN A 28 -9.66 8.97 -8.91
CA GLN A 28 -9.02 10.29 -9.03
C GLN A 28 -7.67 10.33 -8.33
N MET A 29 -7.54 9.74 -7.15
CA MET A 29 -6.28 9.65 -6.42
C MET A 29 -5.22 8.84 -7.19
N VAL A 30 -5.61 7.69 -7.73
CA VAL A 30 -4.71 6.85 -8.55
C VAL A 30 -4.28 7.56 -9.83
N MET A 31 -5.20 8.27 -10.50
CA MET A 31 -4.87 9.08 -11.67
C MET A 31 -3.91 10.23 -11.34
N ALA A 32 -4.16 10.95 -10.24
CA ALA A 32 -3.28 12.02 -9.78
C ALA A 32 -1.87 11.51 -9.40
N LEU A 33 -1.77 10.28 -8.88
CA LEU A 33 -0.50 9.59 -8.63
C LEU A 33 0.21 9.21 -9.94
N GLY A 34 -0.54 8.79 -10.96
CA GLY A 34 0.01 8.46 -12.29
C GLY A 34 0.49 9.69 -13.09
N GLU A 35 -0.04 10.88 -12.80
CA GLU A 35 0.45 12.14 -13.38
C GLU A 35 1.70 12.70 -12.68
N GLN A 36 2.10 12.14 -11.53
CA GLN A 36 3.34 12.57 -10.85
C GLN A 36 4.58 12.10 -11.62
N SER A 37 5.64 12.91 -11.59
CA SER A 37 6.93 12.54 -12.19
C SER A 37 7.46 11.20 -11.65
N ASP A 38 8.06 10.39 -12.53
CA ASP A 38 8.63 9.08 -12.20
C ASP A 38 9.59 9.12 -10.99
N THR A 39 10.31 10.23 -10.81
CA THR A 39 11.23 10.41 -9.68
C THR A 39 10.48 10.48 -8.35
N GLN A 40 9.35 11.17 -8.32
CA GLN A 40 8.54 11.32 -7.11
C GLN A 40 7.80 10.01 -6.79
N LEU A 41 7.27 9.34 -7.82
CA LEU A 41 6.65 8.03 -7.67
C LEU A 41 7.64 6.99 -7.13
N ARG A 42 8.88 6.98 -7.63
CA ARG A 42 9.96 6.11 -7.11
C ARG A 42 10.35 6.43 -5.67
N ARG A 43 10.36 7.70 -5.26
CA ARG A 43 10.64 8.09 -3.87
C ARG A 43 9.54 7.62 -2.94
N ILE A 44 8.28 7.84 -3.30
CA ILE A 44 7.12 7.39 -2.53
C ILE A 44 7.13 5.86 -2.41
N GLY A 45 7.28 5.15 -3.54
CA GLY A 45 7.40 3.69 -3.55
C GLY A 45 8.58 3.19 -2.73
N GLY A 46 9.75 3.83 -2.82
CA GLY A 46 10.93 3.49 -2.04
C GLY A 46 10.70 3.65 -0.53
N CYS A 47 10.10 4.75 -0.09
CA CYS A 47 9.73 4.96 1.31
C CYS A 47 8.73 3.90 1.79
N LEU A 48 7.71 3.57 0.99
CA LEU A 48 6.76 2.49 1.32
C LEU A 48 7.46 1.13 1.48
N VAL A 49 8.39 0.79 0.58
CA VAL A 49 9.15 -0.47 0.65
C VAL A 49 10.00 -0.53 1.91
N VAL A 50 10.70 0.56 2.27
CA VAL A 50 11.53 0.60 3.48
C VAL A 50 10.67 0.42 4.73
N ILE A 51 9.56 1.16 4.85
CA ILE A 51 8.63 1.03 5.98
C ILE A 51 8.05 -0.38 6.05
N GLY A 52 7.63 -0.94 4.90
CA GLY A 52 7.11 -2.30 4.80
C GLY A 52 8.13 -3.35 5.24
N CYS A 53 9.40 -3.22 4.84
CA CYS A 53 10.47 -4.11 5.28
C CYS A 53 10.72 -4.03 6.79
N VAL A 54 10.71 -2.84 7.39
CA VAL A 54 10.90 -2.65 8.84
C VAL A 54 9.76 -3.28 9.62
N LEU A 55 8.51 -3.06 9.18
CA LEU A 55 7.34 -3.68 9.80
C LEU A 55 7.37 -5.21 9.64
N ALA A 56 7.67 -5.71 8.43
CA ALA A 56 7.78 -7.14 8.19
C ALA A 56 8.87 -7.77 9.07
N TYR A 57 10.01 -7.11 9.22
CA TYR A 57 11.08 -7.58 10.11
C TYR A 57 10.62 -7.66 11.58
N GLN A 58 9.94 -6.64 12.09
CA GLN A 58 9.42 -6.62 13.46
C GLN A 58 8.29 -7.63 13.73
N PHE A 59 7.43 -7.88 12.74
CA PHE A 59 6.30 -8.81 12.90
C PHE A 59 6.66 -10.28 12.59
N LEU A 60 7.74 -10.51 11.84
CA LEU A 60 8.18 -11.85 11.44
C LEU A 60 9.28 -12.43 12.36
N THR A 61 10.09 -11.56 12.98
CA THR A 61 11.12 -11.93 13.98
C THR A 61 10.46 -12.17 15.33
#